data_AF-A0AA37TA89-F1
#
_entry.id   AF-A0AA37TA89-F1
#
_cell.length_a   1.000
_cell.length_b   1.000
_cell.length_c   1.000
_cell.angle_alpha   90.00
_cell.angle_beta   90.00
_cell.angle_gamma   90.00
#
_symmetry.space_group_name_H-M   'P 1'
#
loop_
_entity.id
_entity.type
_entity.pdbx_description
1 polymer ?
#
loop_
_entity_poly.entity_id
_entity_poly.type
_entity_poly.pdbx_seq_one_letter_code
_entity_poly.pdbx_strand_id
1 'polypeptide(L)'
;MTVLELIRALAHDAPVGVVVTDAAVELPGPTIIYANPAFALLVGRDLDDIVGRSPRFMQGKETRRAALDTFRRALVSGERFHGYLTNYRGDGTKYRAEIDCRPLRNAEGRIEHFVSFEREVLRRIGRPARNAGGRYDPATASNDLLTGALCNLALFEHV
;
A
#
# COMPACT_ATOMS: atom_id res chain seq x y z
N MET A 1 -0.43 10.83 -21.95
CA MET A 1 0.01 10.65 -20.56
C MET A 1 -0.69 9.43 -20.01
N THR A 2 0.06 8.40 -19.61
CA THR A 2 -0.48 7.19 -18.99
C THR A 2 -0.79 7.44 -17.51
N VAL A 3 -1.62 6.58 -16.90
CA VAL A 3 -1.90 6.66 -15.44
C VAL A 3 -0.61 6.54 -14.60
N LEU A 4 0.36 5.75 -15.05
CA LEU A 4 1.65 5.61 -14.36
C LEU A 4 2.51 6.87 -14.45
N GLU A 5 2.53 7.55 -15.59
CA GLU A 5 3.23 8.84 -15.74
C GLU A 5 2.64 9.89 -14.80
N LEU A 6 1.32 9.92 -14.66
CA LEU A 6 0.64 10.83 -13.74
C LEU A 6 0.92 10.50 -12.27
N ILE A 7 0.82 9.22 -11.88
CA ILE A 7 1.16 8.79 -10.51
C ILE A 7 2.61 9.12 -10.20
N ARG A 8 3.54 8.87 -11.13
CA ARG A 8 4.94 9.26 -10.96
C ARG A 8 5.07 10.77 -10.76
N ALA A 9 4.46 11.59 -11.60
CA ALA A 9 4.55 13.05 -11.48
C ALA A 9 4.01 13.60 -10.15
N LEU A 10 2.96 12.98 -9.60
CA LEU A 10 2.28 13.48 -8.39
C LEU A 10 2.79 12.87 -7.08
N ALA A 11 3.27 11.63 -7.11
CA ALA A 11 3.50 10.83 -5.91
C ALA A 11 4.93 10.33 -5.74
N HIS A 12 5.85 10.67 -6.66
CA HIS A 12 7.25 10.24 -6.55
C HIS A 12 7.91 10.73 -5.26
N ASP A 13 7.79 12.03 -4.96
CA ASP A 13 8.40 12.63 -3.76
C ASP A 13 7.48 12.57 -2.53
N ALA A 14 6.37 11.81 -2.61
CA ALA A 14 5.47 11.68 -1.48
C ALA A 14 6.19 10.98 -0.30
N PRO A 15 5.99 11.46 0.94
CA PRO A 15 6.63 10.91 2.14
C PRO A 15 6.03 9.57 2.60
N VAL A 16 5.01 9.07 1.90
CA VAL A 16 4.39 7.77 2.12
C VAL A 16 4.83 6.82 1.00
N GLY A 17 4.97 5.52 1.32
CA GLY A 17 5.28 4.53 0.30
C GLY A 17 4.14 4.44 -0.70
N VAL A 18 4.44 4.61 -1.99
CA VAL A 18 3.48 4.44 -3.09
C VAL A 18 3.98 3.34 -3.99
N VAL A 19 3.11 2.36 -4.23
CA VAL A 19 3.39 1.22 -5.09
C VAL A 19 2.20 0.99 -6.02
N VAL A 20 2.49 0.69 -7.29
CA VAL A 20 1.48 0.31 -8.28
C VAL A 20 1.80 -1.07 -8.81
N THR A 21 0.77 -1.90 -8.94
CA THR A 21 0.88 -3.24 -9.52
C THR A 21 0.01 -3.39 -10.76
N ASP A 22 0.27 -4.43 -11.54
CA ASP A 22 -0.73 -4.96 -12.49
C ASP A 22 -2.00 -5.48 -11.75
N ALA A 23 -3.00 -5.90 -12.51
CA ALA A 23 -4.26 -6.45 -12.00
C ALA A 23 -4.27 -7.99 -11.84
N ALA A 24 -3.12 -8.68 -11.97
CA ALA A 24 -3.07 -10.14 -11.97
C ALA A 24 -3.21 -10.72 -10.55
N VAL A 25 -4.44 -10.88 -10.06
CA VAL A 25 -4.72 -11.35 -8.67
C VAL A 25 -4.44 -12.85 -8.44
N GLU A 26 -4.29 -13.63 -9.51
CA GLU A 26 -3.95 -15.06 -9.42
C GLU A 26 -2.50 -15.29 -9.05
N LEU A 27 -2.22 -16.41 -8.37
CA LEU A 27 -0.86 -16.72 -7.90
C LEU A 27 0.15 -16.66 -9.06
N PRO A 28 1.30 -15.97 -8.89
CA PRO A 28 1.88 -15.50 -7.63
C PRO A 28 1.27 -14.21 -7.05
N GLY A 29 0.27 -13.62 -7.66
CA GLY A 29 -0.35 -12.34 -7.28
C GLY A 29 0.22 -11.21 -8.12
N PRO A 30 -0.27 -9.97 -7.90
CA PRO A 30 0.00 -8.88 -8.82
C PRO A 30 1.47 -8.47 -8.77
N THR A 31 1.99 -8.01 -9.90
CA THR A 31 3.41 -7.65 -10.07
C THR A 31 3.59 -6.14 -9.91
N ILE A 32 4.58 -5.71 -9.12
CA ILE A 32 4.92 -4.29 -8.98
C ILE A 32 5.46 -3.75 -10.31
N ILE A 33 4.82 -2.72 -10.84
CA ILE A 33 5.24 -2.01 -12.06
C ILE A 33 5.79 -0.62 -11.76
N TYR A 34 5.55 -0.11 -10.55
CA TYR A 34 6.11 1.15 -10.07
C TYR A 34 6.19 1.14 -8.54
N ALA A 35 7.26 1.72 -8.01
CA ALA A 35 7.39 2.06 -6.60
C ALA A 35 8.11 3.42 -6.48
N ASN A 36 7.77 4.19 -5.46
CA ASN A 36 8.47 5.45 -5.16
C ASN A 36 9.64 5.25 -4.17
N PRO A 37 10.55 6.23 -4.03
CA PRO A 37 11.67 6.15 -3.08
C PRO A 37 11.24 5.90 -1.63
N ALA A 38 10.11 6.47 -1.18
CA ALA A 38 9.60 6.24 0.17
C ALA A 38 9.22 4.76 0.40
N PHE A 39 8.68 4.07 -0.61
CA PHE A 39 8.40 2.65 -0.54
C PHE A 39 9.68 1.81 -0.50
N ALA A 40 10.70 2.17 -1.30
CA ALA A 40 12.01 1.52 -1.26
C ALA A 40 12.66 1.62 0.11
N LEU A 41 12.63 2.81 0.72
CA LEU A 41 13.09 3.05 2.10
C LEU A 41 12.29 2.24 3.13
N LEU A 42 10.96 2.22 3.00
CA LEU A 42 10.09 1.42 3.87
C LEU A 42 10.44 -0.07 3.77
N VAL A 43 10.66 -0.59 2.57
CA VAL A 43 10.98 -2.01 2.38
C VAL A 43 12.44 -2.34 2.70
N GLY A 44 13.33 -1.36 2.68
CA GLY A 44 14.77 -1.56 2.85
C GLY A 44 15.38 -2.35 1.69
N ARG A 45 14.95 -2.05 0.45
CA ARG A 45 15.47 -2.63 -0.79
C ARG A 45 15.54 -1.55 -1.87
N ASP A 46 16.45 -1.71 -2.82
CA ASP A 46 16.54 -0.81 -3.97
C ASP A 46 15.34 -0.99 -4.91
N LEU A 47 15.00 0.07 -5.66
CA LEU A 47 13.85 0.06 -6.57
C LEU A 47 13.94 -1.04 -7.64
N ASP A 48 15.15 -1.30 -8.13
CA ASP A 48 15.42 -2.33 -9.15
C ASP A 48 15.19 -3.75 -8.62
N ASP A 49 15.31 -3.94 -7.30
CA ASP A 49 15.00 -5.21 -6.61
C ASP A 49 13.52 -5.35 -6.23
N ILE A 50 12.72 -4.29 -6.43
CA ILE A 50 11.30 -4.21 -6.06
C ILE A 50 10.42 -4.35 -7.31
N VAL A 51 10.70 -3.58 -8.36
CA VAL A 51 9.93 -3.60 -9.60
C VAL A 51 10.08 -4.97 -10.27
N GLY A 52 8.98 -5.50 -10.81
CA GLY A 52 8.92 -6.84 -11.41
C GLY A 52 8.66 -7.98 -10.42
N ARG A 53 8.48 -7.68 -9.12
CA ARG A 53 8.19 -8.70 -8.09
C ARG A 53 6.77 -8.56 -7.55
N SER A 54 6.24 -9.66 -7.03
CA SER A 54 4.99 -9.62 -6.26
C SER A 54 5.25 -9.06 -4.85
N PRO A 55 4.39 -8.15 -4.32
CA PRO A 55 4.50 -7.63 -2.94
C PRO A 55 4.57 -8.72 -1.85
N ARG A 56 4.19 -9.96 -2.18
CA ARG A 56 4.31 -11.13 -1.31
C ARG A 56 5.72 -11.38 -0.77
N PHE A 57 6.78 -10.86 -1.40
CA PHE A 57 8.13 -10.99 -0.87
C PHE A 57 8.30 -10.33 0.52
N MET A 58 7.42 -9.39 0.89
CA MET A 58 7.41 -8.76 2.21
C MET A 58 6.72 -9.60 3.29
N GLN A 59 6.03 -10.68 2.92
CA GLN A 59 5.28 -11.53 3.85
C GLN A 59 6.20 -12.58 4.47
N GLY A 60 5.94 -12.93 5.72
CA GLY A 60 6.72 -13.93 6.45
C GLY A 60 5.92 -14.62 7.55
N LYS A 61 6.62 -15.26 8.48
CA LYS A 61 6.04 -16.17 9.48
C LYS A 61 4.93 -15.53 10.33
N GLU A 62 5.04 -14.25 10.64
CA GLU A 62 4.05 -13.51 11.47
C GLU A 62 3.01 -12.73 10.67
N THR A 63 3.03 -12.85 9.33
CA THR A 63 1.96 -12.32 8.49
C THR A 63 0.73 -13.21 8.65
N ARG A 64 -0.34 -12.65 9.25
CA ARG A 64 -1.54 -13.42 9.59
C ARG A 64 -2.31 -13.81 8.33
N ARG A 65 -2.56 -15.12 8.15
CA ARG A 65 -3.28 -15.64 6.98
C ARG A 65 -4.66 -15.02 6.79
N ALA A 66 -5.43 -14.86 7.88
CA ALA A 66 -6.74 -14.23 7.81
C ALA A 66 -6.72 -12.80 7.25
N ALA A 67 -5.67 -12.02 7.54
CA ALA A 67 -5.53 -10.66 6.99
C ALA A 67 -5.19 -10.70 5.49
N LEU A 68 -4.34 -11.65 5.08
CA LEU A 68 -4.04 -11.89 3.66
C LEU A 68 -5.28 -12.36 2.88
N ASP A 69 -6.12 -13.21 3.48
CA ASP A 69 -7.35 -13.66 2.84
C ASP A 69 -8.35 -12.52 2.69
N THR A 70 -8.46 -11.62 3.68
CA THR A 70 -9.26 -10.39 3.55
C THR A 70 -8.72 -9.49 2.45
N PHE A 71 -7.41 -9.28 2.38
CA PHE A 71 -6.81 -8.47 1.32
C PHE A 71 -7.05 -9.10 -0.06
N ARG A 72 -6.81 -10.41 -0.23
CA ARG A 72 -7.10 -11.12 -1.48
C ARG A 72 -8.56 -11.00 -1.90
N ARG A 73 -9.51 -11.13 -0.96
CA ARG A 73 -10.94 -10.94 -1.26
C ARG A 73 -11.22 -9.53 -1.79
N ALA A 74 -10.67 -8.49 -1.17
CA ALA A 74 -10.86 -7.11 -1.65
C ALA A 74 -10.31 -6.92 -3.07
N LEU A 75 -9.11 -7.46 -3.37
CA LEU A 75 -8.53 -7.40 -4.72
C LEU A 75 -9.40 -8.12 -5.75
N VAL A 76 -9.87 -9.34 -5.44
CA VAL A 76 -10.73 -10.14 -6.33
C VAL A 76 -12.08 -9.47 -6.57
N SER A 77 -12.68 -8.87 -5.52
CA SER A 77 -13.93 -8.12 -5.63
C SER A 77 -13.76 -6.76 -6.30
N GLY A 78 -12.52 -6.30 -6.51
CA GLY A 78 -12.27 -4.97 -7.04
C GLY A 78 -12.68 -3.85 -6.08
N GLU A 79 -12.50 -4.08 -4.78
CA GLU A 79 -12.85 -3.15 -3.71
C GLU A 79 -11.59 -2.57 -3.06
N ARG A 80 -11.74 -1.42 -2.40
CA ARG A 80 -10.67 -0.85 -1.57
C ARG A 80 -10.34 -1.79 -0.41
N PHE A 81 -9.06 -2.05 -0.20
CA PHE A 81 -8.56 -2.64 1.04
C PHE A 81 -7.94 -1.55 1.91
N HIS A 82 -8.36 -1.44 3.17
CA HIS A 82 -7.65 -0.66 4.16
C HIS A 82 -7.46 -1.51 5.41
N GLY A 83 -6.20 -1.71 5.82
CA GLY A 83 -5.91 -2.60 6.93
C GLY A 83 -4.43 -2.66 7.27
N TYR A 84 -4.09 -3.67 8.06
CA TYR A 84 -2.75 -3.79 8.62
C TYR A 84 -2.17 -5.19 8.40
N LEU A 85 -0.91 -5.26 7.96
CA LEU A 85 -0.14 -6.50 7.83
C LEU A 85 1.15 -6.45 8.64
N THR A 86 1.66 -7.62 9.01
CA THR A 86 3.05 -7.75 9.47
C THR A 86 3.89 -8.01 8.24
N ASN A 87 4.80 -7.09 7.91
CA ASN A 87 5.72 -7.22 6.78
C ASN A 87 7.17 -7.30 7.29
N TYR A 88 8.07 -7.71 6.41
CA TYR A 88 9.49 -7.88 6.65
C TYR A 88 10.27 -7.04 5.64
N ARG A 89 11.28 -6.32 6.13
CA ARG A 89 12.22 -5.56 5.31
C ARG A 89 13.24 -6.48 4.63
N GLY A 90 14.08 -5.91 3.76
CA GLY A 90 15.17 -6.61 3.08
C GLY A 90 16.13 -7.33 4.04
N ASP A 91 16.37 -6.75 5.21
CA ASP A 91 17.22 -7.29 6.30
C ASP A 91 16.50 -8.32 7.21
N GLY A 92 15.21 -8.58 6.98
CA GLY A 92 14.38 -9.45 7.82
C GLY A 92 13.75 -8.76 9.04
N THR A 93 13.97 -7.46 9.24
CA THR A 93 13.33 -6.71 10.32
C THR A 93 11.81 -6.63 10.09
N LYS A 94 11.05 -6.92 11.13
CA LYS A 94 9.58 -6.88 11.09
C LYS A 94 9.06 -5.46 11.29
N TYR A 95 8.01 -5.12 10.58
CA TYR A 95 7.26 -3.89 10.79
C TYR A 95 5.75 -4.12 10.59
N ARG A 96 4.95 -3.23 11.18
CA ARG A 96 3.50 -3.21 10.98
C ARG A 96 3.19 -2.23 9.86
N ALA A 97 2.82 -2.76 8.69
CA ALA A 97 2.37 -1.95 7.56
C ALA A 97 0.90 -1.61 7.75
N GLU A 98 0.55 -0.33 7.70
CA GLU A 98 -0.79 0.11 7.31
C GLU A 98 -0.83 0.23 5.79
N ILE A 99 -1.84 -0.35 5.16
CA ILE A 99 -1.98 -0.43 3.70
C ILE A 99 -3.37 0.09 3.33
N ASP A 100 -3.42 1.09 2.46
CA ASP A 100 -4.62 1.50 1.72
C ASP A 100 -4.40 1.18 0.24
N CYS A 101 -5.11 0.19 -0.28
CA CYS A 101 -5.00 -0.30 -1.64
C CYS A 101 -6.31 -0.07 -2.39
N ARG A 102 -6.24 0.52 -3.58
CA ARG A 102 -7.40 0.88 -4.41
C ARG A 102 -7.24 0.35 -5.84
N PRO A 103 -8.33 -0.14 -6.44
CA PRO A 103 -8.34 -0.48 -7.86
C PRO A 103 -8.29 0.78 -8.73
N LEU A 104 -7.49 0.76 -9.79
CA LEU A 104 -7.52 1.75 -10.85
C LEU A 104 -8.22 1.15 -12.06
N ARG A 105 -9.30 1.80 -12.48
CA ARG A 105 -10.17 1.31 -13.55
C ARG A 105 -9.98 2.13 -14.82
N ASN A 106 -10.12 1.47 -15.96
CA ASN A 106 -10.20 2.13 -17.24
C ASN A 106 -11.63 2.66 -17.51
N ALA A 107 -11.84 3.28 -18.67
CA ALA A 107 -13.12 3.87 -19.07
C ALA A 107 -14.25 2.82 -19.17
N GLU A 108 -13.93 1.55 -19.42
CA GLU A 108 -14.89 0.44 -19.43
C GLU A 108 -15.15 -0.15 -18.04
N GLY A 109 -14.59 0.44 -16.98
CA GLY A 109 -14.73 -0.02 -15.59
C GLY A 109 -13.89 -1.24 -15.24
N ARG A 110 -13.02 -1.71 -16.14
CA ARG A 110 -12.11 -2.84 -15.90
C ARG A 110 -10.93 -2.40 -15.07
N ILE A 111 -10.52 -3.21 -14.11
CA ILE A 111 -9.34 -2.94 -13.28
C ILE A 111 -8.09 -3.24 -14.11
N GLU A 112 -7.26 -2.23 -14.33
CA GLU A 112 -5.97 -2.38 -15.02
C GLU A 112 -4.80 -2.46 -14.03
N HIS A 113 -4.93 -1.78 -12.90
CA HIS A 113 -3.89 -1.67 -11.89
C HIS A 113 -4.46 -1.62 -10.47
N PHE A 114 -3.59 -1.82 -9.49
CA PHE A 114 -3.85 -1.43 -8.11
C PHE A 114 -2.81 -0.42 -7.66
N VAL A 115 -3.23 0.63 -6.98
CA VAL A 115 -2.34 1.58 -6.29
C VAL A 115 -2.46 1.35 -4.79
N SER A 116 -1.32 1.30 -4.10
CA SER A 116 -1.30 1.17 -2.65
C SER A 116 -0.43 2.24 -2.00
N PHE A 117 -0.91 2.73 -0.87
CA PHE A 117 -0.20 3.62 0.02
C PHE A 117 0.15 2.88 1.29
N GLU A 118 1.43 2.88 1.64
CA GLU A 118 1.96 2.10 2.75
C GLU A 118 2.79 2.96 3.69
N ARG A 119 2.57 2.77 4.99
CA ARG A 119 3.42 3.33 6.04
C ARG A 119 3.61 2.35 7.17
N GLU A 120 4.72 2.50 7.88
CA GLU A 120 4.89 1.82 9.16
C GLU A 120 4.09 2.53 10.25
N VAL A 121 3.43 1.73 11.07
CA VAL A 121 2.70 2.21 12.24
C VAL A 121 3.15 1.47 13.50
N LEU A 122 3.11 2.16 14.63
CA LEU A 122 3.40 1.60 15.94
C LEU A 122 2.09 1.38 16.69
N ARG A 123 2.05 0.34 17.52
CA ARG A 123 0.90 0.11 18.39
C ARG A 123 0.85 1.25 19.41
N ARG A 124 -0.29 1.94 19.49
CA ARG A 124 -0.49 2.99 20.48
C ARG A 124 -0.30 2.43 21.89
N ILE A 125 0.53 3.11 22.69
CA ILE A 125 0.72 2.80 24.11
C ILE A 125 -0.36 3.56 24.90
N GLY A 126 -1.17 2.83 25.68
CA GLY A 126 -2.21 3.41 26.53
C GLY A 126 -3.63 2.99 26.17
N ARG A 127 -4.61 3.49 26.95
CA ARG A 127 -6.03 3.17 26.78
C ARG A 127 -6.56 3.88 25.52
N PRO A 128 -7.31 3.22 24.63
CA PRO A 128 -7.94 3.89 23.51
C PRO A 128 -8.81 5.04 24.04
N ALA A 129 -8.62 6.25 23.52
CA ALA A 129 -9.52 7.36 23.84
C ALA A 129 -10.94 6.95 23.43
N ARG A 130 -11.95 7.32 24.22
CA ARG A 130 -13.36 6.97 23.99
C ARG A 130 -13.89 7.46 22.63
N ASN A 131 -13.17 8.36 21.95
CA ASN A 131 -13.50 8.91 20.64
C ASN A 131 -12.49 8.44 19.59
N ALA A 132 -12.86 7.39 18.85
CA ALA A 132 -12.49 7.05 17.46
C ALA A 132 -11.02 7.05 16.98
N GLY A 133 -10.01 7.27 17.83
CA GLY A 133 -8.61 7.14 17.43
C GLY A 133 -8.21 5.67 17.23
N GLY A 134 -7.63 5.34 16.07
CA GLY A 134 -7.21 3.97 15.70
C GLY A 134 -6.25 3.31 16.69
N ARG A 135 -6.05 1.99 16.56
CA ARG A 135 -5.15 1.18 17.43
C ARG A 135 -3.66 1.45 17.21
N TYR A 136 -3.31 2.21 16.18
CA TYR A 136 -1.95 2.43 15.73
C TYR A 136 -1.71 3.92 15.45
N ASP A 137 -0.51 4.40 15.76
CA ASP A 137 -0.02 5.73 15.41
C ASP A 137 1.10 5.59 14.36
N PRO A 138 1.31 6.55 13.44
CA PRO A 138 2.43 6.51 12.49
C PRO A 138 3.79 6.40 13.19
N ALA A 139 4.70 5.58 12.66
CA ALA A 139 6.03 5.37 13.26
C ALA A 139 6.96 6.59 13.13
N THR A 140 6.74 7.41 12.11
CA THR A 140 7.39 8.72 11.94
C THR A 140 6.31 9.79 12.07
N ALA A 141 6.68 11.01 12.49
CA ALA A 141 5.77 12.17 12.59
C ALA A 141 5.25 12.58 11.19
N SER A 142 4.38 11.76 10.63
CA SER A 142 3.73 11.93 9.34
C SER A 142 2.34 12.42 9.64
N ASN A 143 2.15 13.73 9.46
CA ASN A 143 0.94 14.49 9.79
C ASN A 143 -0.22 14.02 8.89
N ASP A 144 -0.94 12.96 9.28
CA ASP A 144 -2.08 12.35 8.57
C ASP A 144 -1.98 12.34 7.02
N LEU A 145 -0.78 12.02 6.50
CA LEU A 145 -0.43 12.15 5.09
C LEU A 145 -1.05 11.07 4.20
N LEU A 146 -1.58 9.98 4.78
CA LEU A 146 -2.46 9.08 4.03
C LEU A 146 -3.65 9.89 3.56
N THR A 147 -4.38 10.57 4.45
CA THR A 147 -5.53 11.39 4.06
C THR A 147 -5.15 12.44 3.01
N GLY A 148 -4.00 13.12 3.13
CA GLY A 148 -3.53 14.11 2.15
C GLY A 148 -3.13 13.55 0.78
N ALA A 149 -2.31 12.49 0.73
CA ALA A 149 -1.96 11.81 -0.52
C ALA A 149 -3.19 11.13 -1.16
N LEU A 150 -4.07 10.58 -0.33
CA LEU A 150 -5.37 10.04 -0.74
C LEU A 150 -6.30 11.14 -1.24
N CYS A 151 -6.31 12.36 -0.69
CA CYS A 151 -7.10 13.47 -1.22
C CYS A 151 -6.65 13.88 -2.63
N ASN A 152 -5.33 13.88 -2.89
CA ASN A 152 -4.80 14.17 -4.21
C ASN A 152 -5.13 13.08 -5.24
N LEU A 153 -5.27 11.81 -4.81
CA LEU A 153 -5.61 10.68 -5.68
C LEU A 153 -7.10 10.32 -5.68
N ALA A 154 -7.89 10.79 -4.72
CA ALA A 154 -9.36 10.68 -4.72
C ALA A 154 -10.01 11.55 -5.81
N LEU A 155 -9.26 12.48 -6.40
CA LEU A 155 -9.64 13.18 -7.64
C LEU A 155 -9.84 12.21 -8.83
N PHE A 156 -9.35 10.98 -8.75
CA PHE A 156 -9.49 9.96 -9.80
C PHE A 156 -10.67 8.99 -9.59
N GLU A 157 -11.47 9.14 -8.53
CA GLU A 157 -12.68 8.31 -8.32
C GLU A 157 -13.91 8.82 -9.10
N HIS A 158 -13.80 9.99 -9.78
CA HIS A 158 -14.92 10.66 -10.46
C HIS A 158 -14.61 11.14 -11.90
N VAL A 159 -13.56 10.62 -12.56
CA VAL A 159 -13.27 10.91 -13.97
C VAL A 159 -13.47 9.66 -14.81
#